data_AF-A0A851LI59-F1
#
_entry.id   AF-A0A851LI59-F1
#
_cell.length_a   1.000
_cell.length_b   1.000
_cell.length_c   1.000
_cell.angle_alpha   90.00
_cell.angle_beta   90.00
_cell.angle_gamma   90.00
#
_symmetry.space_group_name_H-M   'P 1'
#
loop_
_entity.id
_entity.type
_entity.pdbx_description
1 polymer ?
#
loop_
_entity_poly.entity_id
_entity_poly.type
_entity_poly.pdbx_seq_one_letter_code
_entity_poly.pdbx_strand_id
1 'polypeptide(L)'
;GKSCLYYHGVHKLSEHHALQSAHRVYQAWDIEDLVSLGKKLRACAYFAARELMVGADIVFCPYNYLLDPQIRESMDINLKGQVVILDEAHNIEDCARESVSYGVTESQLRAAREELDFMVNNNIRQKDHEPLRAVCYSLI
;
A
#
# COMPACT_ATOMS: atom_id res chain seq x y z
N GLY A 1 1.62 -0.75 12.01
CA GLY A 1 2.19 -1.89 12.75
C GLY A 1 2.09 -1.60 14.24
N LYS A 2 1.55 -2.54 15.03
CA LYS A 2 1.13 -2.32 16.43
C LYS A 2 2.24 -1.82 17.38
N SER A 3 3.51 -1.95 17.01
CA SER A 3 4.69 -1.49 17.76
C SER A 3 5.13 -0.05 17.41
N CYS A 4 4.56 0.59 16.39
CA CYS A 4 4.95 1.93 15.97
C CYS A 4 4.33 3.00 16.89
N LEU A 5 5.17 3.89 17.42
CA LEU A 5 4.77 4.99 18.31
C LEU A 5 3.67 5.89 17.72
N TYR A 6 3.70 6.10 16.39
CA TYR A 6 2.76 6.98 15.68
C TYR A 6 1.44 6.28 15.31
N TYR A 7 1.39 4.94 15.33
CA TYR A 7 0.21 4.18 14.90
C TYR A 7 -0.98 4.35 15.84
N HIS A 8 -0.72 4.45 17.15
CA HIS A 8 -1.78 4.64 18.16
C HIS A 8 -2.36 6.06 18.20
N GLY A 9 -1.71 7.01 17.54
CA GLY A 9 -2.16 8.40 17.45
C GLY A 9 -3.10 8.68 16.27
N VAL A 10 -3.42 7.68 15.44
CA VAL A 10 -4.14 7.88 14.17
C VAL A 10 -5.54 8.48 14.41
N HIS A 11 -6.30 7.95 15.36
CA HIS A 11 -7.63 8.48 15.73
C HIS A 11 -7.58 9.95 16.18
N LYS A 12 -6.44 10.40 16.74
CA LYS A 12 -6.30 11.81 17.10
C LYS A 12 -6.36 12.70 15.86
N LEU A 13 -5.82 12.26 14.72
CA LEU A 13 -5.79 13.06 13.49
C LEU A 13 -7.18 13.12 12.82
N SER A 14 -7.96 12.04 12.92
CA SER A 14 -9.33 11.97 12.38
C SER A 14 -10.38 12.62 13.29
N GLU A 15 -10.22 12.52 14.61
CA GLU A 15 -11.10 13.16 15.61
C GLU A 15 -10.76 14.62 15.88
N HIS A 16 -9.55 15.08 15.54
CA HIS A 16 -9.17 16.46 15.83
C HIS A 16 -10.10 17.43 15.06
N HIS A 17 -10.93 18.12 15.85
CA HIS A 17 -11.56 19.42 15.58
C HIS A 17 -10.58 20.48 14.97
N ALA A 18 -9.29 20.18 14.82
CA ALA A 18 -8.30 20.97 14.09
C ALA A 18 -8.55 21.02 12.57
N LEU A 19 -9.28 20.07 11.99
CA LEU A 19 -9.78 20.19 10.61
C LEU A 19 -10.78 21.35 10.45
N GLN A 20 -11.46 21.74 11.54
CA GLN A 20 -12.47 22.81 11.56
C GLN A 20 -11.94 24.14 12.14
N SER A 21 -10.97 24.11 13.05
CA SER A 21 -10.44 25.32 13.72
C SER A 21 -9.22 25.94 13.05
N ALA A 22 -8.54 25.23 12.13
CA ALA A 22 -7.64 25.84 11.15
C ALA A 22 -8.50 26.47 10.03
N HIS A 23 -9.08 27.63 10.33
CA HIS A 23 -10.06 28.36 9.54
C HIS A 23 -9.56 28.78 8.13
N ARG A 24 -9.52 27.82 7.20
CA ARG A 24 -9.92 27.95 5.79
C ARG A 24 -10.48 26.59 5.35
N VAL A 25 -11.80 26.47 5.48
CA VAL A 25 -12.66 25.28 5.36
C VAL A 25 -12.62 24.56 3.99
N TYR A 26 -11.70 24.90 3.09
CA TYR A 26 -11.68 24.38 1.71
C TYR A 26 -10.26 24.19 1.14
N GLN A 27 -9.26 23.93 1.98
CA GLN A 27 -7.92 23.64 1.47
C GLN A 27 -7.75 22.13 1.25
N ALA A 28 -7.35 21.75 0.04
CA ALA A 28 -6.94 20.39 -0.26
C ALA A 28 -5.72 20.03 0.59
N TRP A 29 -5.77 18.87 1.26
CA TRP A 29 -4.66 18.36 2.03
C TRP A 29 -3.70 17.63 1.12
N ASP A 30 -2.45 18.05 1.09
CA ASP A 30 -1.37 17.31 0.46
C ASP A 30 -0.65 16.40 1.46
N ILE A 31 0.34 15.66 0.95
CA ILE A 31 1.10 14.70 1.74
C ILE A 31 1.96 15.42 2.79
N GLU A 32 2.53 16.57 2.43
CA GLU A 32 3.38 17.41 3.26
C GLU A 32 2.63 17.93 4.49
N ASP A 33 1.39 18.40 4.30
CA ASP A 33 0.49 18.86 5.35
C ASP A 33 0.15 17.74 6.33
N LEU A 34 -0.19 16.55 5.82
CA LEU A 34 -0.49 15.37 6.63
C LEU A 34 0.73 14.91 7.44
N VAL A 35 1.93 14.94 6.85
CA VAL A 35 3.18 14.61 7.54
C VAL A 35 3.51 15.64 8.62
N SER A 36 3.35 16.93 8.32
CA SER A 36 3.58 18.03 9.26
C SER A 36 2.65 17.92 10.46
N LEU A 37 1.36 17.69 10.23
CA LEU A 37 0.36 17.50 11.27
C LEU A 37 0.60 16.21 12.07
N GLY A 38 0.90 15.09 11.38
CA GLY A 38 1.21 13.82 12.01
C GLY A 38 2.40 13.90 12.98
N LYS A 39 3.44 14.67 12.63
CA LYS A 39 4.57 14.94 13.54
C LYS A 39 4.15 15.69 14.79
N LYS A 40 3.33 16.74 14.66
CA LYS A 40 2.85 17.55 15.80
C LYS A 40 1.98 16.73 16.75
N LEU A 41 1.11 15.89 16.19
CA LEU A 41 0.13 15.11 16.95
C LEU A 41 0.62 13.72 17.37
N ARG A 42 1.85 13.35 16.98
CA ARG A 42 2.40 11.99 17.13
C ARG A 42 1.47 10.93 16.55
N ALA A 43 0.96 11.21 15.35
CA ALA A 43 0.05 10.37 14.59
C ALA A 43 0.68 9.96 13.25
N CYS A 44 0.36 8.76 12.76
CA CYS A 44 0.90 8.26 11.51
C CYS A 44 0.12 8.85 10.33
N ALA A 45 0.77 9.69 9.52
CA ALA A 45 0.17 10.34 8.36
C ALA A 45 -0.44 9.34 7.36
N TYR A 46 0.24 8.22 7.11
CA TYR A 46 -0.26 7.17 6.19
C TYR A 46 -1.61 6.59 6.63
N PHE A 47 -1.71 6.15 7.89
CA PHE A 47 -2.95 5.58 8.41
C PHE A 47 -4.03 6.64 8.60
N ALA A 48 -3.64 7.88 8.93
CA ALA A 48 -4.58 8.97 9.04
C ALA A 48 -5.17 9.38 7.68
N ALA A 49 -4.36 9.43 6.62
CA ALA A 49 -4.86 9.66 5.25
C ALA A 49 -5.89 8.60 4.85
N ARG A 50 -5.64 7.33 5.21
CA ARG A 50 -6.58 6.23 4.98
C ARG A 50 -7.89 6.39 5.75
N GLU A 51 -7.87 6.87 7.00
CA GLU A 51 -9.10 7.17 7.73
C GLU A 51 -9.85 8.36 7.13
N LEU A 52 -9.15 9.43 6.75
CA LEU A 52 -9.73 10.62 6.17
C LEU A 52 -10.38 10.35 4.80
N MET A 53 -9.83 9.42 4.02
CA MET A 53 -10.37 9.00 2.73
C MET A 53 -11.85 8.58 2.80
N VAL A 54 -12.30 7.99 3.91
CA VAL A 54 -13.69 7.50 4.09
C VAL A 54 -14.69 8.66 4.09
N GLY A 55 -14.29 9.84 4.56
CA GLY A 55 -15.13 11.04 4.64
C GLY A 55 -14.81 12.10 3.61
N ALA A 56 -13.92 11.82 2.65
CA ALA A 56 -13.48 12.80 1.65
C ALA A 56 -14.44 12.85 0.45
N ASP A 57 -14.73 14.07 -0.04
CA ASP A 57 -15.51 14.27 -1.27
C ASP A 57 -14.70 13.95 -2.53
N ILE A 58 -13.38 14.22 -2.50
CA ILE A 58 -12.45 14.00 -3.62
C ILE A 58 -11.18 13.36 -3.08
N VAL A 59 -10.73 12.29 -3.72
CA VAL A 59 -9.50 11.58 -3.39
C VAL A 59 -8.59 11.56 -4.61
N PHE A 60 -7.39 12.13 -4.45
CA PHE A 60 -6.33 12.02 -5.44
C PHE A 60 -5.49 10.79 -5.12
N CYS A 61 -5.39 9.85 -6.07
CA CYS A 61 -4.57 8.66 -5.92
C CYS A 61 -3.93 8.25 -7.25
N PRO A 62 -2.75 7.61 -7.22
CA PRO A 62 -2.12 7.06 -8.42
C PRO A 62 -2.89 5.84 -8.95
N TYR A 63 -2.70 5.52 -10.23
CA TYR A 63 -3.45 4.43 -10.91
C TYR A 63 -3.32 3.07 -10.22
N ASN A 64 -2.16 2.74 -9.66
CA ASN A 64 -1.93 1.45 -9.01
C ASN A 64 -2.90 1.22 -7.83
N TYR A 65 -3.42 2.26 -7.18
CA TYR A 65 -4.42 2.09 -6.10
C TYR A 65 -5.78 1.61 -6.64
N LEU A 66 -6.05 1.84 -7.93
CA LEU A 66 -7.28 1.43 -8.60
C LEU A 66 -7.11 0.12 -9.38
N LEU A 67 -5.93 -0.06 -10.00
CA LEU A 67 -5.64 -1.14 -10.95
C LEU A 67 -5.02 -2.38 -10.30
N ASP A 68 -4.15 -2.22 -9.31
CA ASP A 68 -3.54 -3.35 -8.61
C ASP A 68 -4.55 -3.91 -7.60
N PRO A 69 -5.03 -5.16 -7.77
CA PRO A 69 -6.03 -5.74 -6.89
C PRO A 69 -5.56 -5.88 -5.44
N GLN A 70 -4.27 -6.16 -5.21
CA GLN A 70 -3.71 -6.35 -3.88
C GLN A 70 -3.63 -5.03 -3.13
N ILE A 71 -3.19 -3.97 -3.81
CA ILE A 71 -3.16 -2.62 -3.21
C ILE A 71 -4.58 -2.18 -2.91
N ARG A 72 -5.50 -2.31 -3.88
CA ARG A 72 -6.89 -1.87 -3.73
C ARG A 72 -7.60 -2.55 -2.56
N GLU A 73 -7.40 -3.87 -2.40
CA GLU A 73 -7.92 -4.64 -1.26
C GLU A 73 -7.28 -4.19 0.06
N SER A 74 -5.96 -4.00 0.10
CA SER A 74 -5.25 -3.57 1.32
C SER A 74 -5.65 -2.17 1.82
N MET A 75 -6.12 -1.33 0.90
CA MET A 75 -6.55 0.05 1.14
C MET A 75 -8.08 0.19 1.34
N ASP A 76 -8.84 -0.91 1.25
CA ASP A 76 -10.32 -0.93 1.35
C ASP A 76 -11.01 0.03 0.37
N ILE A 77 -10.45 0.22 -0.84
CA ILE A 77 -11.02 1.13 -1.83
C ILE A 77 -12.20 0.45 -2.55
N ASN A 78 -13.40 0.96 -2.33
CA ASN A 78 -14.62 0.53 -2.99
C ASN A 78 -15.14 1.60 -3.96
N LEU A 79 -15.16 1.27 -5.25
CA LEU A 79 -15.58 2.19 -6.31
C LEU A 79 -17.10 2.16 -6.57
N LYS A 80 -17.87 1.31 -5.89
CA LYS A 80 -19.32 1.22 -6.09
C LYS A 80 -19.99 2.54 -5.70
N GLY A 81 -20.65 3.18 -6.67
CA GLY A 81 -21.34 4.46 -6.48
C GLY A 81 -20.41 5.68 -6.50
N GLN A 82 -19.14 5.50 -6.83
CA GLN A 82 -18.14 6.57 -6.97
C GLN A 82 -17.96 6.95 -8.45
N VAL A 83 -17.60 8.21 -8.71
CA VAL A 83 -17.17 8.66 -10.04
C VAL A 83 -15.65 8.63 -10.09
N VAL A 84 -15.09 7.90 -11.06
CA VAL A 84 -13.65 7.81 -11.27
C VAL A 84 -13.26 8.70 -12.45
N ILE A 85 -12.33 9.63 -12.20
CA ILE A 85 -11.76 10.49 -13.22
C ILE A 85 -10.32 10.05 -13.43
N LEU A 86 -9.98 9.65 -14.65
CA LEU A 86 -8.64 9.28 -15.05
C LEU A 86 -8.01 10.49 -15.74
N ASP A 87 -7.07 11.14 -15.03
CA ASP A 87 -6.24 12.18 -15.63
C ASP A 87 -5.12 11.54 -16.44
N GLU A 88 -4.76 12.11 -17.59
CA GLU A 88 -3.73 11.56 -18.51
C GLU A 88 -3.92 10.08 -18.87
N ALA A 89 -5.17 9.69 -19.17
CA ALA A 89 -5.59 8.30 -19.39
C ALA A 89 -4.82 7.53 -20.48
N HIS A 90 -3.94 8.18 -21.24
CA HIS A 90 -3.06 7.51 -22.19
C HIS A 90 -2.03 6.59 -21.51
N ASN A 91 -1.70 6.79 -20.22
CA ASN A 91 -0.78 5.92 -19.49
C ASN A 91 -1.44 4.69 -18.84
N ILE A 92 -2.76 4.57 -18.88
CA ILE A 92 -3.49 3.55 -18.09
C ILE A 92 -3.20 2.12 -18.55
N GLU A 93 -3.00 1.92 -19.85
CA GLU A 93 -2.75 0.60 -20.43
C GLU A 93 -1.44 0.01 -19.90
N ASP A 94 -0.39 0.82 -19.88
CA ASP A 94 0.93 0.41 -19.40
C ASP A 94 0.89 0.11 -17.90
N CYS A 95 0.27 0.99 -17.10
CA CYS A 95 0.10 0.73 -15.66
C CYS A 95 -0.72 -0.53 -15.37
N ALA A 96 -1.77 -0.79 -16.16
CA ALA A 96 -2.57 -2.01 -16.00
C ALA A 96 -1.76 -3.26 -16.36
N ARG A 97 -0.96 -3.21 -17.44
CA ARG A 97 -0.07 -4.30 -17.84
C ARG A 97 0.96 -4.58 -16.75
N GLU A 98 1.61 -3.54 -16.24
CA GLU A 98 2.62 -3.66 -15.19
C GLU A 98 2.05 -4.22 -13.87
N SER A 99 0.84 -3.81 -13.48
CA SER A 99 0.19 -4.27 -12.22
C SER A 99 -0.06 -5.78 -12.18
N VAL A 100 -0.07 -6.46 -13.33
CA VAL A 100 -0.31 -7.92 -13.44
C VAL A 100 0.91 -8.66 -13.99
N SER A 101 1.92 -7.93 -14.46
CA SER A 101 3.14 -8.51 -15.00
C SER A 101 4.18 -8.70 -13.90
N TYR A 102 4.83 -9.86 -13.89
CA TYR A 102 5.95 -10.12 -13.01
C TYR A 102 7.11 -10.73 -13.81
N GLY A 103 8.28 -10.12 -13.71
CA GLY A 103 9.51 -10.61 -14.30
C GLY A 103 10.42 -11.18 -13.21
N VAL A 104 11.09 -12.30 -13.51
CA VAL A 104 12.04 -12.93 -12.60
C VAL A 104 13.41 -13.01 -13.27
N THR A 105 14.44 -12.49 -12.60
CA THR A 105 15.82 -12.62 -13.05
C THR A 105 16.45 -13.92 -12.55
N GLU A 106 17.48 -14.41 -13.24
CA GLU A 106 18.25 -15.58 -12.79
C GLU A 106 18.83 -15.37 -11.38
N SER A 107 19.31 -14.17 -11.07
CA SER A 107 19.83 -13.83 -9.73
C SER A 107 18.76 -13.93 -8.65
N GLN A 108 17.51 -13.51 -8.93
CA GLN A 108 16.38 -13.66 -8.01
C GLN A 108 16.03 -15.13 -7.80
N LEU A 109 16.05 -15.95 -8.87
CA LEU A 109 15.82 -17.40 -8.75
C LEU A 109 16.92 -18.09 -7.92
N ARG A 110 18.19 -17.70 -8.10
CA ARG A 110 19.31 -18.23 -7.29
C ARG A 110 19.16 -17.86 -5.81
N ALA A 111 18.82 -16.61 -5.51
CA ALA A 111 18.58 -16.16 -4.14
C ALA A 111 17.38 -16.89 -3.50
N ALA A 112 16.28 -17.03 -4.24
CA ALA A 112 15.10 -17.78 -3.77
C ALA A 112 15.44 -19.25 -3.48
N ARG A 113 16.26 -19.89 -4.32
CA ARG A 113 16.73 -21.26 -4.09
C ARG A 113 17.52 -21.38 -2.79
N GLU A 114 18.48 -20.49 -2.55
CA GLU A 114 19.31 -20.50 -1.34
C GLU A 114 18.46 -20.31 -0.08
N GLU A 115 17.48 -19.41 -0.12
CA GLU A 115 16.54 -19.19 0.98
C GLU A 115 15.65 -20.43 1.22
N LEU A 116 15.13 -21.04 0.16
CA LEU A 116 14.32 -22.26 0.24
C LEU A 116 15.13 -23.46 0.76
N ASP A 117 16.39 -23.59 0.36
CA ASP A 117 17.31 -24.61 0.91
C ASP A 117 17.50 -24.42 2.41
N PHE A 118 17.77 -23.19 2.84
CA PHE A 118 17.88 -22.86 4.26
C PHE A 118 16.60 -23.24 5.01
N MET A 119 15.43 -22.84 4.50
CA MET A 119 14.15 -23.12 5.17
C MET A 119 13.86 -24.61 5.26
N VAL A 120 14.08 -25.38 4.19
CA VAL A 120 13.86 -26.82 4.16
C VAL A 120 14.82 -27.55 5.10
N ASN A 121 16.11 -27.22 5.07
CA ASN A 121 17.13 -27.87 5.91
C ASN A 121 16.89 -27.60 7.41
N ASN A 122 16.27 -26.48 7.76
CA ASN A 122 15.89 -26.14 9.13
C ASN A 122 14.46 -26.59 9.51
N ASN A 123 13.79 -27.41 8.68
CA ASN A 123 12.42 -27.90 8.89
C ASN A 123 11.35 -26.78 9.02
N ILE A 124 11.60 -25.60 8.46
CA ILE A 124 10.64 -24.49 8.48
C ILE A 124 9.61 -24.73 7.37
N ARG A 125 8.39 -25.09 7.75
CA ARG A 125 7.26 -25.34 6.82
C ARG A 125 7.68 -26.19 5.62
N GLN A 126 8.47 -27.23 5.87
CA GLN A 126 9.13 -28.01 4.82
C GLN A 126 8.17 -28.46 3.70
N LYS A 127 6.97 -28.92 4.07
CA LYS A 127 5.94 -29.36 3.11
C LYS A 127 5.53 -28.28 2.10
N ASP A 128 5.57 -27.01 2.49
CA ASP A 128 5.21 -25.88 1.63
C ASP A 128 6.39 -25.44 0.76
N HIS A 129 7.61 -25.47 1.31
CA HIS A 129 8.81 -24.94 0.65
C HIS A 129 9.50 -25.95 -0.27
N GLU A 130 9.37 -27.25 -0.02
CA GLU A 130 10.02 -28.30 -0.81
C GLU A 130 9.57 -28.35 -2.28
N PRO A 131 8.26 -28.19 -2.62
CA PRO A 131 7.83 -28.05 -4.01
C PRO A 131 8.38 -26.78 -4.68
N LEU A 132 8.39 -25.65 -3.99
CA LEU A 132 8.92 -24.39 -4.52
C LEU A 132 10.42 -24.49 -4.80
N ARG A 133 11.15 -25.14 -3.89
CA ARG A 133 12.56 -25.44 -4.03
C ARG A 133 12.81 -26.26 -5.29
N ALA A 134 12.05 -27.33 -5.51
CA ALA A 134 12.16 -28.17 -6.70
C ALA A 134 11.93 -27.37 -7.99
N VAL A 135 10.98 -26.44 -8.00
CA VAL A 135 10.75 -25.53 -9.14
C VAL A 135 11.99 -24.66 -9.39
N CYS A 136 12.57 -24.04 -8.36
CA CYS A 136 13.80 -23.24 -8.52
C CYS A 136 14.98 -24.06 -9.06
N TYR A 137 15.11 -25.32 -8.66
CA TYR A 137 16.11 -26.25 -9.22
C TYR A 137 15.81 -26.69 -10.66
N SER A 138 14.56 -26.64 -11.11
CA SER A 138 14.20 -27.01 -12.49
C SER A 138 14.39 -25.87 -13.48
N LEU A 139 14.44 -24.62 -13.00
CA LEU A 139 14.53 -23.42 -13.81
C LEU A 139 15.97 -22.88 -13.98
N ILE A 140 16.92 -23.39 -13.20
CA ILE A 140 18.36 -23.07 -13.25
C ILE A 140 19.18 -24.35 -13.22
#